data_AF-A0A0W1AKC6-F1
#
_entry.id   AF-A0A0W1AKC6-F1
#
_cell.length_a   1.000
_cell.length_b   1.000
_cell.length_c   1.000
_cell.angle_alpha   90.00
_cell.angle_beta   90.00
_cell.angle_gamma   90.00
#
_symmetry.space_group_name_H-M   'P 1'
#
loop_
_entity.id
_entity.type
_entity.pdbx_description
1 polymer ?
#
loop_
_entity_poly.entity_id
_entity_poly.type
_entity_poly.pdbx_seq_one_letter_code
_entity_poly.pdbx_strand_id
1 'polypeptide(L)'
;MYIDLNRVRTGRVQNPLDWEYCGYYELFYGRQRYQVLSVTVVLELLGYHSIEEFRDNHSLLIQELLKENKLSREPFWTENKVIGTALFQQKFA
;
A
#
# COMPACT_ATOMS: atom_id res chain seq x y z
N MET A 1 -0.01 -2.24 -2.09
CA MET A 1 1.15 -3.10 -2.42
C MET A 1 2.33 -2.35 -3.04
N TYR A 2 2.29 -1.92 -4.32
CA TYR A 2 3.45 -1.26 -4.96
C TYR A 2 3.98 -0.06 -4.15
N ILE A 3 3.06 0.82 -3.73
CA ILE A 3 3.40 2.04 -2.96
C ILE A 3 4.03 1.68 -1.60
N ASP A 4 3.45 0.72 -0.88
CA ASP A 4 3.95 0.29 0.45
C ASP A 4 5.37 -0.29 0.35
N LEU A 5 5.64 -1.04 -0.73
CA LEU A 5 6.91 -1.68 -0.99
C LEU A 5 7.93 -0.76 -1.66
N ASN A 6 7.55 0.46 -2.04
CA ASN A 6 8.41 1.36 -2.81
C ASN A 6 9.71 1.73 -2.05
N ARG A 7 9.63 1.88 -0.73
CA ARG A 7 10.81 2.16 0.11
C ARG A 7 11.74 0.95 0.18
N VAL A 8 11.19 -0.26 0.26
CA VAL A 8 11.97 -1.51 0.21
C VAL A 8 12.64 -1.66 -1.16
N ARG A 9 11.87 -1.46 -2.23
CA ARG A 9 12.35 -1.51 -3.61
C ARG A 9 13.54 -0.58 -3.88
N THR A 10 13.55 0.59 -3.26
CA THR A 10 14.67 1.55 -3.41
C THR A 10 15.85 1.28 -2.47
N GLY A 11 15.81 0.18 -1.71
CA GLY A 11 16.85 -0.23 -0.77
C GLY A 11 16.96 0.64 0.48
N ARG A 12 15.96 1.51 0.76
CA ARG A 12 16.00 2.43 1.90
C ARG A 12 15.61 1.77 3.22
N VAL A 13 14.81 0.71 3.17
CA VAL A 13 14.34 -0.08 4.31
C VAL A 13 14.25 -1.54 3.91
N GLN A 14 14.23 -2.46 4.88
CA GLN A 14 14.13 -3.90 4.59
C GLN A 14 12.68 -4.39 4.67
N ASN A 15 11.86 -3.77 5.52
CA ASN A 15 10.43 -4.02 5.66
C ASN A 15 9.64 -2.72 5.48
N PRO A 16 8.44 -2.73 4.88
CA PRO A 16 7.60 -1.53 4.80
C PRO A 16 7.23 -0.93 6.17
N LEU A 17 7.19 -1.74 7.25
CA LEU A 17 6.96 -1.25 8.63
C LEU A 17 8.16 -0.52 9.22
N ASP A 18 9.35 -0.61 8.63
CA ASP A 18 10.50 0.20 9.05
C ASP A 18 10.37 1.67 8.58
N TRP A 19 9.29 1.99 7.84
CA TRP A 19 9.00 3.33 7.36
C TRP A 19 7.70 3.87 7.99
N GLU A 20 7.84 4.66 9.06
CA GLU A 20 6.70 5.17 9.83
C GLU A 20 5.76 6.11 9.06
N TYR A 21 6.22 6.67 7.94
CA TYR A 21 5.47 7.65 7.13
C TYR A 21 4.71 7.02 5.96
N CYS A 22 4.33 5.73 6.02
CA CYS A 22 3.41 5.12 5.05
C CYS A 22 2.08 4.72 5.68
N GLY A 23 1.05 4.62 4.84
CA GLY A 23 -0.28 4.16 5.26
C GLY A 23 -0.25 2.73 5.83
N TYR A 24 0.62 1.85 5.31
CA TYR A 24 0.79 0.51 5.86
C TYR A 24 1.23 0.55 7.34
N TYR A 25 2.19 1.40 7.70
CA TYR A 25 2.59 1.58 9.10
C TYR A 25 1.43 2.07 9.97
N GLU A 26 0.65 3.04 9.49
CA GLU A 26 -0.49 3.57 10.23
C GLU A 26 -1.58 2.52 10.46
N LEU A 27 -1.81 1.61 9.51
CA LEU A 27 -2.75 0.49 9.69
C LEU A 27 -2.28 -0.52 10.73
N PHE A 28 -0.98 -0.61 11.03
CA PHE A 28 -0.42 -1.50 12.06
C PHE A 28 -0.26 -0.82 13.42
N TYR A 29 0.29 0.39 13.45
CA TYR A 29 0.75 1.08 14.66
C TYR A 29 0.14 2.48 14.84
N GLY A 30 -0.84 2.84 14.00
CA GLY A 30 -1.49 4.14 14.03
C GLY A 30 -2.14 4.46 15.38
N ARG A 31 -2.09 5.75 15.74
CA ARG A 31 -2.71 6.28 16.96
C ARG A 31 -4.22 6.39 16.78
N GLN A 32 -5.00 6.38 17.86
CA GLN A 32 -6.46 6.57 17.77
C GLN A 32 -6.91 7.99 17.39
N ARG A 33 -6.03 8.99 17.51
CA ARG A 33 -6.32 10.40 17.24
C ARG A 33 -5.36 10.93 16.18
N TYR A 34 -5.85 11.86 15.35
CA TYR A 34 -5.11 12.49 14.25
C TYR A 34 -4.58 11.49 13.21
N GLN A 35 -5.39 10.48 12.91
CA GLN A 35 -5.13 9.56 11.81
C GLN A 35 -5.25 10.30 10.47
N VAL A 36 -4.35 10.01 9.55
CA VAL A 36 -4.46 10.43 8.15
C VAL A 36 -5.44 9.52 7.43
N LEU A 37 -5.45 8.23 7.79
CA LEU A 37 -6.35 7.24 7.22
C LEU A 37 -7.64 7.11 8.02
N SER A 38 -8.77 7.10 7.32
CA SER A 38 -9.99 6.54 7.87
C SER A 38 -9.90 5.01 7.83
N VAL A 39 -9.49 4.40 8.94
CA VAL A 39 -9.26 2.94 9.00
C VAL A 39 -10.51 2.16 8.56
N THR A 40 -11.70 2.55 9.03
CA THR A 40 -12.95 1.89 8.65
C THR A 40 -13.20 1.93 7.14
N VAL A 41 -13.01 3.08 6.50
CA VAL A 41 -13.22 3.24 5.06
C VAL A 41 -12.17 2.45 4.27
N VAL A 42 -10.91 2.44 4.73
CA VAL A 42 -9.86 1.64 4.09
C VAL A 42 -10.19 0.15 4.14
N LEU A 43 -10.64 -0.36 5.28
CA LEU A 43 -11.02 -1.77 5.41
C LEU A 43 -12.20 -2.12 4.50
N GLU A 44 -13.23 -1.27 4.43
CA GLU A 44 -14.37 -1.45 3.53
C GLU A 44 -13.93 -1.51 2.06
N LEU A 45 -13.10 -0.54 1.61
CA LEU A 45 -12.60 -0.48 0.24
C LEU A 45 -11.72 -1.69 -0.13
N LEU A 46 -11.03 -2.26 0.84
CA LEU A 46 -10.18 -3.43 0.67
C LEU A 46 -10.92 -4.76 0.89
N GLY A 47 -12.18 -4.72 1.34
CA GLY A 47 -12.99 -5.91 1.58
C GLY A 47 -12.63 -6.68 2.86
N TYR A 48 -12.05 -6.01 3.86
CA TYR A 48 -11.75 -6.62 5.17
C TYR A 48 -12.84 -6.30 6.20
N HIS A 49 -13.14 -7.27 7.06
CA HIS A 49 -14.14 -7.13 8.13
C HIS A 49 -13.56 -6.58 9.43
N SER A 50 -12.23 -6.67 9.61
CA SER A 50 -11.55 -6.16 10.80
C SER A 50 -10.12 -5.71 10.48
N ILE A 51 -9.54 -4.89 11.37
CA ILE A 51 -8.16 -4.45 11.22
C ILE A 51 -7.18 -5.61 11.50
N GLU A 52 -7.57 -6.55 12.35
CA GLU A 52 -6.83 -7.78 12.64
C GLU A 52 -6.74 -8.66 11.39
N GLU A 53 -7.88 -8.91 10.72
CA GLU A 53 -7.92 -9.66 9.46
C GLU A 53 -7.07 -9.00 8.37
N PHE A 54 -7.13 -7.67 8.25
CA PHE A 54 -6.25 -6.93 7.35
C PHE A 54 -4.78 -7.20 7.70
N ARG A 55 -4.39 -7.03 8.97
CA ARG A 55 -2.99 -7.18 9.41
C ARG A 55 -2.46 -8.58 9.14
N ASP A 56 -3.23 -9.62 9.41
CA ASP A 56 -2.81 -11.00 9.17
C ASP A 56 -2.64 -11.28 7.67
N ASN A 57 -3.67 -10.98 6.88
CA ASN A 57 -3.67 -11.28 5.45
C ASN A 57 -2.68 -10.42 4.65
N HIS A 58 -2.63 -9.10 4.90
CA HIS A 58 -1.68 -8.23 4.22
C HIS A 58 -0.23 -8.51 4.63
N SER A 59 0.04 -8.90 5.89
CA SER A 59 1.41 -9.27 6.30
C SER A 59 1.91 -10.47 5.52
N LEU A 60 1.07 -11.49 5.35
CA LEU A 60 1.43 -12.68 4.56
C LEU A 60 1.75 -12.29 3.11
N LEU A 61 0.90 -11.49 2.48
CA LEU A 61 1.12 -11.01 1.12
C LEU A 61 2.42 -10.19 0.99
N ILE A 62 2.71 -9.31 1.94
CA ILE A 62 3.98 -8.56 1.96
C ILE A 62 5.17 -9.52 2.08
N GLN A 63 5.11 -10.50 2.98
CA GLN A 63 6.18 -11.47 3.15
C GLN A 63 6.41 -12.30 1.89
N GLU A 64 5.36 -12.70 1.19
CA GLU A 64 5.46 -13.42 -0.09
C GLU A 64 6.16 -12.56 -1.15
N LEU A 65 5.73 -11.31 -1.33
CA LEU A 65 6.34 -10.39 -2.31
C LEU A 65 7.81 -10.10 -2.01
N LEU A 66 8.16 -9.98 -0.73
CA LEU A 66 9.54 -9.80 -0.28
C LEU A 66 10.39 -11.06 -0.55
N LYS A 67 9.86 -12.26 -0.25
CA LYS A 67 10.56 -13.54 -0.51
C LYS A 67 10.81 -13.79 -1.98
N GLU A 68 9.83 -13.50 -2.83
CA GLU A 68 9.93 -13.69 -4.28
C GLU A 68 10.81 -12.61 -4.96
N ASN A 69 11.27 -11.61 -4.19
CA ASN A 69 11.99 -10.43 -4.67
C ASN A 69 11.28 -9.75 -5.85
N LYS A 70 9.94 -9.80 -5.88
CA LYS A 70 9.09 -9.18 -6.91
C LYS A 70 8.92 -7.69 -6.63
N LEU A 71 10.03 -6.98 -6.46
CA LEU A 71 10.08 -5.54 -6.24
C LEU A 71 10.42 -4.81 -7.53
N SER A 72 9.97 -5.31 -8.70
CA SER A 72 10.25 -4.63 -9.96
C SER A 72 9.45 -3.32 -10.07
N ARG A 73 9.96 -2.40 -10.89
CA ARG A 73 9.24 -1.16 -11.21
C ARG A 73 8.03 -1.53 -12.08
N GLU A 74 6.84 -1.28 -11.58
CA GLU A 74 5.60 -1.54 -12.32
C GLU A 74 5.29 -0.37 -13.28
N PRO A 75 5.16 -0.61 -14.59
CA PRO A 75 4.85 0.43 -15.57
C PRO A 75 3.56 1.19 -15.25
N PHE A 76 2.55 0.48 -14.73
CA PHE A 76 1.26 1.07 -14.37
C PHE A 76 1.41 2.26 -13.39
N TRP A 77 2.33 2.17 -12.43
CA TRP A 77 2.55 3.22 -11.42
C TRP A 77 3.56 4.27 -11.85
N THR A 78 4.32 4.04 -12.92
CA THR A 78 5.55 4.80 -13.17
C THR A 78 5.70 5.36 -14.57
N GLU A 79 4.90 4.90 -15.52
CA GLU A 79 4.91 5.35 -16.92
C GLU A 79 3.60 6.02 -17.32
N ASN A 80 2.53 5.77 -16.57
CA ASN A 80 1.25 6.44 -16.78
C ASN A 80 1.32 7.91 -16.38
N LYS A 81 1.07 8.81 -17.34
CA LYS A 81 0.94 10.25 -17.12
C LYS A 81 -0.36 10.61 -16.39
N VAL A 82 -1.39 9.78 -16.54
CA VAL A 82 -2.71 9.93 -15.94
C VAL A 82 -3.15 8.59 -15.37
N ILE A 83 -3.58 8.58 -14.12
CA ILE A 83 -4.07 7.38 -13.42
C ILE A 83 -5.53 7.63 -13.02
N GLY A 84 -6.41 6.67 -13.28
CA GLY A 84 -7.82 6.78 -12.96
C GLY A 84 -8.67 5.81 -13.77
N THR A 85 -9.99 6.02 -13.80
CA THR A 85 -10.91 5.26 -14.66
C THR A 85 -10.62 5.51 -16.14
N ALA A 86 -11.07 4.62 -17.03
CA ALA A 86 -10.90 4.80 -18.47
C ALA A 86 -11.45 6.15 -18.97
N LEU A 87 -12.61 6.57 -18.46
CA LEU A 87 -13.19 7.89 -18.76
C LEU A 87 -12.30 9.05 -18.26
N PHE A 88 -11.72 8.92 -17.06
CA PHE A 88 -10.82 9.93 -16.53
C PHE A 88 -9.53 10.01 -17.35
N GLN A 89 -8.95 8.86 -17.71
CA GLN A 89 -7.78 8.81 -18.58
C GLN A 89 -8.08 9.43 -19.94
N GLN A 90 -9.21 9.12 -20.58
CA GLN A 90 -9.60 9.72 -21.86
C GLN A 90 -9.78 11.24 -21.78
N LYS A 91 -10.28 11.75 -20.65
CA LYS A 91 -10.48 13.19 -20.46
C LYS A 91 -9.16 13.98 -20.37
N PHE A 92 -8.08 13.34 -19.91
CA PHE A 92 -6.81 13.99 -19.61
C PHE A 92 -5.61 13.42 -20.38
N ALA A 93 -5.85 12.53 -21.34
CA ALA A 93 -4.86 12.03 -22.31
C ALA A 93 -4.62 13.06 -23.41
#